data_AF-A0A523RS18-F1
#
_entry.id   AF-A0A523RS18-F1
#
_cell.length_a   1.000
_cell.length_b   1.000
_cell.length_c   1.000
_cell.angle_alpha   90.00
_cell.angle_beta   90.00
_cell.angle_gamma   90.00
#
_symmetry.space_group_name_H-M   'P 1'
#
loop_
_entity.id
_entity.type
_entity.pdbx_description
1 polymer ?
#
loop_
_entity_poly.entity_id
_entity_poly.type
_entity_poly.pdbx_seq_one_letter_code
_entity_poly.pdbx_strand_id
1 'polypeptide(L)' 'MPSSWVYGEAKITKELVGEKTPMHLVIQIWPPATPDDVKDSITKAFEANVDGIIMYCYGWAPLKNFAAAKDSLKRLGKL' A
#
# COMPACT_ATOMS: atom_id res chain seq x y z
N MET A 1 10.82 1.48 0.66
CA MET A 1 10.54 2.08 1.98
C MET A 1 10.13 0.95 2.92
N PRO A 2 10.59 0.90 4.18
CA PRO A 2 10.14 -0.13 5.13
C PRO A 2 8.61 -0.07 5.32
N SER A 3 7.94 -1.23 5.31
CA SER A 3 6.48 -1.32 5.47
C SER A 3 6.00 -0.86 6.85
N SER A 4 6.88 -0.87 7.87
CA SER A 4 6.60 -0.32 9.20
C SER A 4 6.37 1.19 9.18
N TRP A 5 7.02 1.91 8.27
CA TRP A 5 6.84 3.35 8.12
C TRP A 5 5.49 3.66 7.49
N VAL A 6 5.06 2.84 6.52
CA VAL A 6 3.74 2.94 5.87
C VAL A 6 2.63 2.89 6.92
N TYR A 7 2.69 1.96 7.88
CA TYR A 7 1.68 1.88 8.93
C TYR A 7 1.72 3.10 9.89
N GLY A 8 2.90 3.43 10.41
CA GLY A 8 3.05 4.48 11.42
C GLY A 8 2.68 5.87 10.91
N GLU A 9 3.21 6.26 9.74
CA GLU A 9 2.95 7.56 9.14
C GLU A 9 1.49 7.71 8.70
N ALA A 10 0.89 6.64 8.17
CA ALA A 10 -0.52 6.63 7.79
C ALA A 10 -1.44 6.83 9.00
N LYS A 11 -1.17 6.12 10.11
CA LYS A 11 -1.96 6.27 11.34
C LYS A 11 -1.86 7.69 11.90
N ILE A 12 -0.64 8.22 12.01
CA ILE A 12 -0.41 9.61 12.47
C ILE A 12 -1.12 10.61 11.54
N THR A 13 -1.05 10.38 10.23
CA THR A 13 -1.71 11.25 9.25
C THR A 13 -3.23 11.25 9.47
N LYS A 14 -3.88 10.08 9.60
CA LYS A 14 -5.33 9.99 9.90
C LYS A 14 -5.71 10.71 11.18
N GLU A 15 -4.91 10.60 12.23
CA GLU A 15 -5.11 11.33 13.50
C GLU A 15 -5.05 12.85 13.30
N LEU A 16 -4.16 13.34 12.41
CA LEU A 16 -3.99 14.76 12.12
C LEU A 16 -5.06 15.34 11.17
N VAL A 17 -5.41 14.61 10.10
CA VAL A 17 -6.36 15.08 9.07
C VAL A 17 -7.82 14.77 9.41
N GLY A 18 -8.04 13.91 10.42
CA GLY A 18 -9.35 13.45 10.86
C GLY A 18 -9.90 12.28 10.04
N GLU A 19 -10.65 11.40 10.72
CA GLU A 19 -11.23 10.16 10.15
C GLU A 19 -12.11 10.38 8.91
N LYS A 20 -12.75 11.55 8.81
CA LYS A 20 -13.65 11.89 7.69
C LYS A 20 -12.91 12.24 6.39
N THR A 21 -11.61 12.49 6.45
CA THR A 21 -10.81 12.84 5.28
C THR A 21 -10.37 11.55 4.58
N PRO A 22 -10.74 11.34 3.30
CA PRO A 22 -10.32 10.16 2.56
C PRO A 22 -8.80 10.15 2.38
N MET A 23 -8.15 9.04 2.75
CA MET A 23 -6.72 8.86 2.66
C MET A 23 -6.38 7.72 1.71
N HIS A 24 -5.54 8.02 0.71
CA HIS A 24 -5.06 7.04 -0.25
C HIS A 24 -3.53 7.01 -0.20
N LEU A 25 -2.95 5.85 0.13
CA LEU A 25 -1.49 5.73 0.17
C LEU A 25 -0.93 5.31 -1.18
N VAL A 26 0.19 5.93 -1.54
CA VAL A 26 0.95 5.53 -2.71
C VAL A 26 1.82 4.33 -2.38
N ILE A 27 1.65 3.23 -3.12
CA ILE A 27 2.44 2.01 -2.97
C ILE A 27 3.47 1.93 -4.09
N GLN A 28 4.74 1.85 -3.69
CA GLN A 28 5.84 1.58 -4.60
C GLN A 28 5.81 0.13 -5.07
N ILE A 29 5.70 -0.09 -6.38
CA ILE A 29 5.67 -1.44 -6.99
C ILE A 29 6.82 -1.68 -7.98
N TRP A 30 7.78 -0.78 -8.10
CA TRP A 30 8.96 -0.90 -8.97
C TRP A 30 10.24 -1.18 -8.16
N PRO A 31 11.33 -1.66 -8.80
CA PRO A 31 12.58 -1.99 -8.11
C PRO A 31 13.14 -0.77 -7.34
N PRO A 32 13.71 -0.98 -6.15
CA PRO A 32 14.14 -2.27 -5.58
C PRO A 32 13.04 -3.07 -4.86
N ALA A 33 11.77 -2.65 -4.87
CA ALA A 33 10.70 -3.37 -4.19
C ALA A 33 10.51 -4.79 -4.74
N THR A 34 10.52 -5.76 -3.84
CA THR A 34 10.23 -7.17 -4.12
C THR A 34 8.72 -7.44 -4.06
N PRO A 35 8.24 -8.59 -4.57
CA PRO A 35 6.86 -9.02 -4.39
C PRO A 35 6.39 -9.02 -2.93
N ASP A 36 7.25 -9.38 -1.99
CA ASP A 36 6.89 -9.44 -0.58
C ASP A 36 6.83 -8.04 0.03
N ASP A 37 7.74 -7.14 -0.34
CA ASP A 37 7.65 -5.72 0.05
C ASP A 37 6.32 -5.09 -0.40
N VAL A 38 5.86 -5.43 -1.61
CA VAL A 38 4.58 -4.95 -2.15
C VAL A 38 3.40 -5.48 -1.34
N LYS A 39 3.37 -6.79 -1.06
CA LYS A 39 2.30 -7.40 -0.24
C LYS A 39 2.24 -6.79 1.15
N ASP A 40 3.40 -6.63 1.78
CA ASP A 40 3.52 -6.08 3.13
C ASP A 40 3.09 -4.62 3.17
N SER A 41 3.52 -3.81 2.20
CA SER A 41 3.13 -2.40 2.12
C SER A 41 1.62 -2.23 1.94
N ILE A 42 0.98 -3.05 1.09
CA ILE A 42 -0.48 -3.04 0.90
C ILE A 42 -1.19 -3.46 2.19
N THR A 43 -0.70 -4.52 2.84
CA THR A 43 -1.28 -5.01 4.10
C THR A 43 -1.22 -3.94 5.17
N LYS A 44 -0.04 -3.32 5.36
CA LYS A 44 0.18 -2.25 6.34
C LYS A 44 -0.64 -1.00 6.05
N ALA A 45 -0.84 -0.65 4.77
CA ALA A 45 -1.70 0.46 4.38
C ALA A 45 -3.14 0.25 4.88
N PHE A 46 -3.73 -0.93 4.63
CA PHE A 46 -5.09 -1.22 5.06
C PHE A 46 -5.22 -1.48 6.58
N GLU A 47 -4.19 -2.02 7.24
CA GLU A 47 -4.12 -2.07 8.70
C GLU A 47 -4.15 -0.67 9.33
N ALA A 48 -3.61 0.35 8.64
CA ALA A 48 -3.66 1.75 9.05
C ALA A 48 -4.98 2.46 8.70
N ASN A 49 -6.02 1.71 8.29
CA ASN A 49 -7.34 2.22 7.98
C ASN A 49 -7.38 3.28 6.86
N VAL A 50 -6.58 3.08 5.81
CA VAL A 50 -6.68 3.89 4.59
C VAL A 50 -7.96 3.56 3.82
N ASP A 51 -8.50 4.56 3.12
CA ASP A 51 -9.67 4.40 2.26
C ASP A 51 -9.30 3.71 0.93
N GLY A 52 -8.05 3.82 0.51
CA GLY A 52 -7.54 3.11 -0.65
C GLY A 52 -6.04 3.20 -0.83
N ILE A 53 -5.57 2.63 -1.95
CA ILE A 53 -4.17 2.70 -2.37
C ILE A 53 -4.07 3.16 -3.81
N ILE A 54 -2.94 3.77 -4.15
CA ILE A 54 -2.54 4.12 -5.50
C ILE A 54 -1.25 3.38 -5.81
N MET A 55 -1.27 2.45 -6.75
CA MET A 55 -0.04 1.83 -7.23
C MET A 55 0.73 2.84 -8.09
N TYR A 56 2.04 2.99 -7.88
CA TYR A 56 2.83 4.00 -8.56
C TYR A 56 3.98 3.41 -9.40
N CYS A 57 4.39 4.17 -10.43
CA CYS A 57 5.40 3.82 -11.43
C CYS A 57 5.01 2.65 -12.36
N TYR A 58 3.81 2.72 -12.94
CA TYR A 58 3.44 1.89 -14.08
C TYR A 58 4.45 2.08 -15.23
N GLY A 59 4.86 0.99 -15.86
CA GLY A 59 5.89 0.97 -16.92
C GLY A 59 7.30 0.56 -16.44
N TRP A 60 7.59 0.71 -15.14
CA TRP A 60 8.89 0.35 -14.54
C TRP A 60 8.77 -0.83 -13.57
N ALA A 61 7.53 -1.20 -13.22
CA ALA A 61 7.22 -2.29 -12.32
C ALA A 61 7.25 -3.66 -13.03
N PRO A 62 7.96 -4.66 -12.49
CA PRO A 62 7.91 -6.04 -12.98
C PRO A 62 6.51 -6.66 -12.82
N LEU A 63 6.11 -7.52 -13.76
CA LEU A 63 4.81 -8.23 -13.71
C LEU A 63 4.58 -9.00 -12.40
N LYS A 64 5.63 -9.54 -11.80
CA LYS A 64 5.55 -10.23 -10.49
C LYS A 64 5.06 -9.33 -9.35
N ASN A 65 5.36 -8.03 -9.39
CA ASN A 65 4.92 -7.08 -8.37
C ASN A 65 3.44 -6.73 -8.55
N PHE A 66 2.94 -6.68 -9.79
CA PHE A 66 1.50 -6.56 -10.06
C PHE A 66 0.73 -7.80 -9.60
N ALA A 67 1.25 -9.00 -9.86
CA ALA A 67 0.65 -10.24 -9.37
C ALA A 67 0.58 -10.26 -7.84
N ALA A 68 1.67 -9.88 -7.17
CA ALA A 68 1.73 -9.77 -5.72
C ALA A 68 0.71 -8.76 -5.15
N ALA A 69 0.54 -7.60 -5.81
CA ALA A 69 -0.46 -6.61 -5.43
C ALA A 69 -1.89 -7.17 -5.56
N LYS A 70 -2.20 -7.81 -6.69
CA LYS A 70 -3.50 -8.47 -6.93
C LYS A 70 -3.81 -9.51 -5.85
N ASP A 71 -2.86 -10.39 -5.54
CA ASP A 71 -3.05 -11.44 -4.55
C ASP A 71 -3.29 -10.85 -3.15
N SER A 72 -2.55 -9.79 -2.79
CA SER A 72 -2.75 -9.08 -1.53
C SER A 72 -4.14 -8.44 -1.44
N LEU A 73 -4.59 -7.74 -2.49
CA LEU A 73 -5.91 -7.11 -2.54
C LEU A 73 -7.05 -8.14 -2.45
N LYS A 74 -6.94 -9.27 -3.15
CA LYS A 74 -7.92 -10.37 -3.05
C LYS A 74 -8.01 -10.94 -1.64
N ARG A 75 -6.87 -11.20 -1.01
CA ARG A 75 -6.81 -11.71 0.37
C ARG A 75 -7.48 -10.76 1.36
N LEU A 76 -7.37 -9.46 1.14
CA LEU A 76 -7.98 -8.41 1.97
C LEU A 76 -9.44 -8.09 1.61
N GLY A 77 -10.03 -8.78 0.62
CA GLY A 77 -11.40 -8.52 0.16
C GLY A 77 -11.58 -7.14 -0.49
N LYS A 78 -10.51 -6.60 -1.11
CA LYS A 78 -10.50 -5.29 -1.80
C LYS A 78 -10.60 -5.41 -3.32
N LEU A 79 -10.58 -6.65 -3.85
CA LEU A 79 -10.77 -7.03 -5.25
C LEU A 79 -11.45 -8.39 -5.31
#